data_AF-A0A357PU50-F1
#
_entry.id   AF-A0A357PU50-F1
#
_cell.length_a   1.000
_cell.length_b   1.000
_cell.length_c   1.000
_cell.angle_alpha   90.00
_cell.angle_beta   90.00
_cell.angle_gamma   90.00
#
_symmetry.space_group_name_H-M   'P 1'
#
loop_
_entity.id
_entity.type
_entity.pdbx_description
1 polymer ?
#
loop_
_entity_poly.entity_id
_entity_poly.type
_entity_poly.pdbx_seq_one_letter_code
_entity_poly.pdbx_strand_id
1 'polypeptide(L)'
;NSLNMSAALKDRMEIIEIPGYSEDEKVRIAREHLIARAAHDTGWNPDNIVISDDALRHVIHDYTSEQGVRELQRELTAILRRELLLNNCEDAKTEFTIAKIDELLSVHKSAIMAKRIGFGARA
;
A
#
# COMPACT_ATOMS: atom_id res chain seq x y z
N ASN A 1 7.94 -8.53 -13.05
CA ASN A 1 8.25 -9.87 -13.57
C ASN A 1 8.18 -9.86 -15.08
N SER A 2 9.30 -10.01 -15.76
CA SER A 2 9.33 -10.30 -17.20
C SER A 2 9.80 -11.74 -17.39
N LEU A 3 9.22 -12.48 -18.34
CA LEU A 3 9.64 -13.83 -18.73
C LEU A 3 11.00 -13.82 -19.49
N ASN A 4 11.92 -12.93 -19.11
CA ASN A 4 13.24 -12.82 -19.70
C ASN A 4 14.20 -13.82 -19.04
N MET A 5 13.96 -15.09 -19.33
CA MET A 5 14.74 -16.24 -18.85
C MET A 5 15.24 -17.07 -20.03
N SER A 6 16.31 -17.83 -19.83
CA SER A 6 16.88 -18.69 -20.87
C SER A 6 15.90 -19.76 -21.33
N ALA A 7 15.92 -20.09 -22.63
CA ALA A 7 15.02 -21.08 -23.22
C ALA A 7 15.16 -22.46 -22.56
N ALA A 8 16.38 -22.87 -22.20
CA ALA A 8 16.65 -24.15 -21.56
C ALA A 8 15.99 -24.33 -20.18
N LEU A 9 15.73 -23.22 -19.46
CA LEU A 9 14.98 -23.26 -18.20
C LEU A 9 13.48 -23.30 -18.44
N LYS A 10 12.98 -22.53 -19.42
CA LYS A 10 11.55 -22.50 -19.77
C LYS A 10 11.03 -23.88 -20.18
N ASP A 11 11.82 -24.64 -20.94
CA ASP A 11 11.43 -25.99 -21.37
C ASP A 11 11.26 -26.99 -20.22
N ARG A 12 11.79 -26.68 -19.03
CA ARG A 12 11.71 -27.52 -17.82
C ARG A 12 10.83 -26.93 -16.73
N MET A 13 10.20 -25.79 -16.99
CA MET A 13 9.36 -25.08 -16.03
C MET A 13 7.91 -25.06 -16.49
N GLU A 14 6.99 -25.31 -15.57
CA GLU A 14 5.59 -24.97 -15.77
C GLU A 14 5.38 -23.50 -15.38
N ILE A 15 4.89 -22.70 -16.33
CA ILE A 15 4.62 -21.27 -16.10
C ILE A 15 3.17 -21.13 -15.66
N ILE A 16 2.97 -20.74 -14.40
CA ILE A 16 1.64 -20.39 -13.86
C ILE A 16 1.54 -18.86 -13.81
N GLU A 17 0.59 -18.31 -14.55
CA GLU A 17 0.29 -16.89 -14.54
C GLU A 17 -0.73 -16.58 -13.44
N ILE A 18 -0.35 -15.70 -12.52
CA ILE A 18 -1.24 -15.22 -11.47
C ILE A 18 -1.70 -13.81 -11.88
N PRO A 19 -3.01 -13.59 -12.08
CA PRO A 19 -3.51 -12.28 -12.43
C PRO A 19 -3.34 -11.30 -11.27
N GLY A 20 -3.36 -10.01 -11.59
CA GLY A 20 -3.45 -8.96 -10.58
C GLY A 20 -4.81 -8.97 -9.85
N TYR A 21 -4.88 -8.23 -8.76
CA TYR A 21 -6.11 -8.10 -7.97
C TYR A 21 -6.93 -6.90 -8.45
N SER A 22 -8.26 -7.06 -8.48
CA SER A 22 -9.21 -5.96 -8.60
C SER A 22 -9.19 -5.06 -7.36
N GLU A 23 -9.76 -3.86 -7.46
CA GLU A 23 -9.80 -2.91 -6.35
C GLU A 23 -10.54 -3.49 -5.13
N ASP A 24 -11.72 -4.08 -5.33
CA ASP A 24 -12.49 -4.70 -4.26
C ASP A 24 -11.76 -5.88 -3.61
N GLU A 25 -11.02 -6.67 -4.40
CA GLU A 25 -10.17 -7.74 -3.86
C GLU A 25 -9.03 -7.17 -3.02
N LYS A 26 -8.41 -6.06 -3.44
CA LYS A 26 -7.37 -5.39 -2.67
C LYS A 26 -7.93 -4.84 -1.35
N VAL A 27 -9.13 -4.28 -1.34
CA VAL A 27 -9.80 -3.83 -0.11
C VAL A 27 -10.01 -5.00 0.85
N ARG A 28 -10.52 -6.14 0.35
CA ARG A 28 -10.72 -7.35 1.16
C ARG A 28 -9.39 -7.88 1.72
N ILE A 29 -8.37 -8.00 0.90
CA ILE A 29 -7.02 -8.41 1.32
C ILE A 29 -6.44 -7.44 2.36
N ALA A 30 -6.67 -6.14 2.18
CA ALA A 30 -6.20 -5.13 3.12
C ALA A 30 -6.82 -5.34 4.50
N ARG A 31 -8.14 -5.54 4.56
CA ARG A 31 -8.87 -5.74 5.81
C ARG A 31 -8.51 -7.05 6.51
N GLU A 32 -8.43 -8.15 5.77
CA GLU A 32 -8.20 -9.48 6.35
C GLU A 32 -6.73 -9.69 6.74
N HIS A 33 -5.78 -9.06 6.04
CA HIS A 33 -4.36 -9.40 6.18
C HIS A 33 -3.43 -8.20 6.32
N LEU A 34 -3.58 -7.16 5.49
CA LEU A 34 -2.55 -6.10 5.44
C LEU A 34 -2.59 -5.20 6.67
N ILE A 35 -3.76 -4.86 7.19
CA ILE A 35 -3.89 -4.02 8.39
C ILE A 35 -3.28 -4.73 9.60
N ALA A 36 -3.63 -6.00 9.82
CA ALA A 36 -3.07 -6.80 10.91
C ALA A 36 -1.54 -6.92 10.79
N ARG A 37 -1.04 -7.14 9.57
CA ARG A 37 0.40 -7.21 9.31
C ARG A 37 1.11 -5.87 9.55
N ALA A 38 0.54 -4.77 9.05
CA ALA A 38 1.12 -3.45 9.24
C ALA A 38 1.14 -3.05 10.71
N ALA A 39 0.07 -3.37 11.46
CA ALA A 39 -0.01 -3.16 12.91
C ALA A 39 1.08 -3.94 13.65
N HIS A 40 1.25 -5.23 13.32
CA HIS A 40 2.32 -6.05 13.89
C HIS A 40 3.72 -5.49 13.58
N ASP A 41 3.96 -5.05 12.35
CA ASP A 41 5.25 -4.50 11.92
C ASP A 41 5.59 -3.17 12.63
N THR A 42 4.57 -2.37 12.99
CA THR A 42 4.77 -1.12 13.73
C THR A 42 4.68 -1.27 15.24
N GLY A 43 4.22 -2.42 15.75
CA GLY A 43 4.00 -2.67 17.17
C GLY A 43 2.68 -2.12 17.72
N TRP A 44 1.70 -1.85 16.87
CA TRP A 44 0.41 -1.28 17.25
C TRP A 44 -0.62 -2.39 17.49
N ASN A 45 -1.51 -2.21 18.47
CA ASN A 45 -2.67 -3.10 18.63
C ASN A 45 -3.64 -2.95 17.43
N PRO A 46 -3.97 -4.02 16.68
CA PRO A 46 -4.90 -3.96 15.55
C PRO A 46 -6.29 -3.43 15.91
N ASP A 47 -6.76 -3.64 17.15
CA ASP A 47 -8.08 -3.17 17.60
C ASP A 47 -8.16 -1.63 17.74
N ASN A 48 -7.01 -0.95 17.74
CA ASN A 48 -6.94 0.50 17.84
C ASN A 48 -6.99 1.20 16.47
N ILE A 49 -6.94 0.44 15.39
CA ILE A 49 -6.87 0.94 14.02
C ILE A 49 -8.26 0.82 13.38
N VAL A 50 -8.92 1.96 13.18
CA VAL A 50 -10.22 2.01 12.51
C VAL A 50 -10.06 2.71 11.16
N ILE A 51 -10.15 1.94 10.08
CA ILE A 51 -10.07 2.43 8.70
C ILE A 51 -11.34 2.03 7.95
N SER A 52 -12.02 2.99 7.33
CA SER A 52 -13.21 2.74 6.52
C SER A 52 -12.84 2.17 5.14
N ASP A 53 -13.80 1.50 4.48
CA ASP A 53 -13.57 0.99 3.12
C ASP A 53 -13.33 2.11 2.11
N ASP A 54 -14.01 3.24 2.27
CA ASP A 54 -13.83 4.39 1.40
C ASP A 54 -12.42 4.99 1.55
N ALA A 55 -11.89 5.01 2.77
CA ALA A 55 -10.51 5.40 3.03
C ALA A 55 -9.50 4.41 2.40
N LEU A 56 -9.77 3.10 2.45
CA LEU A 56 -8.93 2.10 1.79
C LEU A 56 -8.96 2.25 0.27
N ARG A 57 -10.14 2.44 -0.34
CA ARG A 57 -10.26 2.69 -1.78
C ARG A 57 -9.52 3.96 -2.19
N HIS A 58 -9.61 5.01 -1.39
CA HIS A 58 -8.86 6.24 -1.61
C HIS A 58 -7.34 6.00 -1.65
N VAL A 59 -6.81 5.23 -0.69
CA VAL A 59 -5.39 4.84 -0.69
C VAL A 59 -5.03 4.02 -1.92
N ILE A 60 -5.86 3.04 -2.29
CA ILE A 60 -5.61 2.18 -3.45
C ILE A 60 -5.58 3.01 -4.74
N HIS A 61 -6.55 3.92 -4.93
CA HIS A 61 -6.69 4.70 -6.15
C HIS A 61 -5.61 5.81 -6.29
N ASP A 62 -5.33 6.53 -5.20
CA ASP A 62 -4.50 7.74 -5.27
C ASP A 62 -3.02 7.50 -4.93
N TYR A 63 -2.73 6.45 -4.15
CA TYR A 63 -1.39 6.21 -3.62
C TYR A 63 -0.75 4.89 -4.10
N THR A 64 -1.49 4.04 -4.82
CA THR A 64 -0.92 2.81 -5.39
C THR A 64 -1.04 2.79 -6.91
N SER A 65 -0.06 2.21 -7.60
CA SER A 65 -0.06 2.03 -9.06
C SER A 65 0.34 0.61 -9.48
N GLU A 66 0.42 -0.31 -8.51
CA GLU A 66 0.77 -1.72 -8.71
C GLU A 66 -0.48 -2.60 -8.93
N GLN A 67 -0.38 -3.64 -9.75
CA GLN A 67 -1.42 -4.67 -9.88
C GLN A 67 -1.52 -5.59 -8.64
N GLY A 68 -0.44 -5.69 -7.86
CA GLY A 68 -0.38 -6.39 -6.58
C GLY A 68 -0.78 -5.50 -5.40
N VAL A 69 -0.30 -5.88 -4.21
CA VAL A 69 -0.60 -5.20 -2.93
C VAL A 69 0.66 -4.73 -2.18
N ARG A 70 1.83 -4.76 -2.80
CA ARG A 70 3.09 -4.44 -2.10
C ARG A 70 3.16 -2.94 -1.81
N GLU A 71 2.81 -2.10 -2.78
CA GLU A 71 2.68 -0.66 -2.56
C GLU A 71 1.62 -0.35 -1.49
N LEU A 72 0.44 -0.98 -1.58
CA LEU A 72 -0.62 -0.81 -0.58
C LEU A 72 -0.14 -1.13 0.85
N GLN A 73 0.56 -2.25 1.03
CA GLN A 73 1.14 -2.61 2.33
C GLN A 73 2.12 -1.54 2.83
N ARG A 74 2.99 -1.03 1.96
CA ARG A 74 3.99 -0.02 2.33
C ARG A 74 3.33 1.29 2.76
N GLU A 75 2.30 1.73 2.05
CA GLU A 75 1.56 2.94 2.40
C GLU A 75 0.83 2.77 3.73
N LEU A 76 0.17 1.63 3.98
CA LEU A 76 -0.45 1.34 5.26
C LEU A 76 0.57 1.38 6.42
N THR A 77 1.71 0.70 6.28
CA THR A 77 2.78 0.76 7.29
C THR A 77 3.33 2.17 7.49
N ALA A 78 3.44 2.97 6.42
CA ALA A 78 3.90 4.35 6.50
C ALA A 78 2.91 5.26 7.24
N ILE A 79 1.60 5.10 6.98
CA ILE A 79 0.53 5.80 7.71
C ILE A 79 0.64 5.48 9.20
N LEU A 80 0.66 4.20 9.55
CA LEU A 80 0.69 3.77 10.96
C LEU A 80 1.94 4.26 11.69
N ARG A 81 3.11 4.13 11.05
CA ARG A 81 4.37 4.58 11.62
C ARG A 81 4.41 6.09 11.83
N ARG A 82 3.87 6.88 10.89
CA ARG A 82 3.85 8.34 11.00
C ARG A 82 2.92 8.78 12.12
N GLU A 83 1.76 8.15 12.24
CA GLU A 83 0.81 8.45 13.32
C GLU A 83 1.43 8.17 14.70
N LEU A 84 2.11 7.03 14.87
CA LEU A 84 2.83 6.72 16.09
C LEU A 84 3.91 7.76 16.42
N LEU A 85 4.67 8.23 15.42
CA LEU A 85 5.70 9.26 15.62
C LEU A 85 5.09 10.60 16.07
N LEU A 86 3.89 10.94 15.61
CA LEU A 86 3.19 12.16 16.02
C LEU A 86 2.63 12.04 17.45
N ASN A 87 2.19 10.84 17.85
CA ASN A 87 1.61 10.56 19.16
C ASN A 87 2.64 10.05 20.19
N ASN A 88 3.94 10.29 19.99
CA ASN A 88 5.02 9.84 20.89
C ASN A 88 5.00 8.32 21.22
N CYS A 89 4.62 7.49 20.25
CA CYS A 89 4.46 6.04 20.39
C CYS A 89 3.34 5.60 21.34
N GLU A 90 2.32 6.45 21.57
CA GLU A 90 1.12 6.05 22.29
C GLU A 90 0.09 5.39 21.36
N ASP A 91 -0.36 4.20 21.78
CA ASP A 91 -1.36 3.41 21.05
C ASP A 91 -2.78 3.86 21.41
N ALA A 92 -3.19 5.03 20.93
CA ALA A 92 -4.57 5.49 21.05
C ALA A 92 -5.48 4.86 19.97
N LYS A 93 -6.76 4.64 20.31
CA LYS A 93 -7.79 4.33 19.31
C LYS A 93 -7.91 5.48 18.32
N THR A 94 -7.53 5.24 17.07
CA THR A 94 -7.46 6.27 16.04
C THR A 94 -8.33 5.89 14.86
N GLU A 95 -9.23 6.80 14.50
CA GLU A 95 -9.99 6.73 13.27
C GLU A 95 -9.20 7.42 12.14
N PHE A 96 -8.98 6.69 11.06
CA PHE A 96 -8.31 7.19 9.87
C PHE A 96 -9.34 7.67 8.85
N THR A 97 -9.59 8.97 8.86
CA THR A 97 -10.40 9.64 7.84
C THR A 97 -9.56 9.94 6.58
N ILE A 98 -10.23 10.13 5.44
CA ILE A 98 -9.57 10.45 4.16
C ILE A 98 -8.67 11.70 4.30
N ALA A 99 -9.16 12.75 4.97
CA ALA A 99 -8.39 13.97 5.20
C ALA A 99 -7.10 13.72 6.00
N LYS A 100 -7.18 12.88 7.04
CA LYS A 100 -6.03 12.54 7.88
C LYS A 100 -5.01 11.70 7.11
N ILE A 101 -5.48 10.76 6.29
CA ILE A 101 -4.61 9.97 5.41
C ILE A 101 -3.88 10.87 4.41
N ASP A 102 -4.59 11.82 3.80
CA ASP A 102 -4.00 12.79 2.86
C ASP A 102 -2.94 13.66 3.52
N GLU A 103 -3.16 14.09 4.76
CA GLU A 103 -2.19 14.84 5.55
C GLU A 103 -0.93 14.02 5.85
N LEU A 104 -1.11 12.78 6.33
CA LEU A 104 -0.02 11.86 6.67
C LEU A 104 0.81 11.46 5.44
N LEU A 105 0.16 11.29 4.29
CA LEU A 105 0.80 10.91 3.03
C LEU A 105 1.13 12.10 2.11
N SER A 106 0.91 13.34 2.54
CA SER A 106 1.15 14.55 1.74
C SER A 106 2.58 14.64 1.18
N VAL A 107 3.57 14.15 1.92
CA VAL A 107 4.98 14.08 1.49
C VAL A 107 5.20 13.04 0.39
N HIS A 108 4.44 11.95 0.37
CA HIS A 108 4.49 10.91 -0.67
C HIS A 108 3.73 11.32 -1.94
N LYS A 109 2.69 12.16 -1.80
CA LYS A 109 1.89 12.71 -2.91
C LYS A 109 2.75 13.43 -3.94
N SER A 110 3.77 14.19 -3.52
CA SER A 110 4.68 14.92 -4.42
C SER A 110 5.61 14.01 -5.24
N ALA A 111 6.12 12.93 -4.64
CA ALA A 111 7.00 11.97 -5.30
C ALA A 111 6.24 11.09 -6.32
N ILE A 112 5.00 10.69 -6.00
CA ILE A 112 4.15 9.88 -6.87
C ILE A 112 3.52 10.74 -7.99
N MET A 113 3.07 11.97 -7.69
CA MET A 113 2.63 12.94 -8.72
C MET A 113 3.73 13.23 -9.74
N ALA A 114 4.98 13.42 -9.31
CA ALA A 114 6.11 13.61 -10.21
C ALA A 114 6.31 12.41 -11.16
N LYS A 115 6.05 11.19 -10.67
CA LYS A 115 6.12 9.94 -11.45
C LYS A 115 4.92 9.80 -12.41
N ARG A 116 3.74 10.31 -12.04
CA ARG A 116 2.49 10.26 -12.82
C ARG A 116 2.41 11.33 -13.92
N ILE A 117 3.02 12.50 -13.71
CA ILE A 117 3.02 13.62 -14.66
C ILE A 117 4.09 13.45 -15.76
N GLY A 118 5.02 12.49 -15.63
CA GLY A 118 6.01 12.24 -16.66
C GLY A 118 6.88 13.46 -16.92
N PHE A 119 7.71 13.85 -15.95
CA PHE A 119 8.83 14.75 -16.24
C PHE A 119 9.89 13.99 -17.04
N GLY A 120 9.55 13.72 -18.31
CA GLY A 120 10.51 13.48 -19.38
C GLY A 120 11.22 14.79 -19.70
N ALA A 121 12.14 15.19 -18.84
CA ALA A 121 13.26 16.03 -19.26
C ALA A 121 14.44 15.08 -19.48
N ARG A 122 14.43 14.41 -20.64
CA ARG A 122 15.70 14.00 -21.26
C ARG A 122 16.37 15.29 -21.74
N ALA A 123 17.49 15.64 -21.13
CA ALA A 123 18.58 16.36 -21.76
C ALA A 123 19.81 15.44 -21.70
#